data_AF-A0ABD0BE66-F1
#
_entry.id   AF-A0ABD0BE66-F1
#
_cell.length_a   1.000
_cell.length_b   1.000
_cell.length_c   1.000
_cell.angle_alpha   90.00
_cell.angle_beta   90.00
_cell.angle_gamma   90.00
#
_symmetry.space_group_name_H-M   'P 1'
#
loop_
_entity.id
_entity.type
_entity.pdbx_description
1 polymer ?
#
loop_
_entity_poly.entity_id
_entity_poly.type
_entity_poly.pdbx_seq_one_letter_code
_entity_poly.pdbx_strand_id
1 'polypeptide(L)'
;MHDDLFELEPPVDELGGAESGPAHMEPPAPVSPLTKHWEAAQEEFNTSGCDARRNRNITQELLALCAIRAVYWLALGGGEVALATEIAEWWTECEPLHGLGETIK
;
A
#
# COMPACT_ATOMS: atom_id res chain seq x y z
N MET A 1 15.63 -69.38 -2.81
CA MET A 1 16.40 -68.12 -2.98
C MET A 1 15.35 -67.08 -3.29
N HIS A 2 14.75 -66.56 -2.22
CA HIS A 2 15.05 -65.23 -1.68
C HIS A 2 14.73 -64.16 -2.72
N ASP A 3 13.61 -63.48 -2.52
CA ASP A 3 13.62 -62.03 -2.36
C ASP A 3 12.34 -61.67 -1.59
N ASP A 4 12.49 -61.58 -0.26
CA ASP A 4 11.49 -61.09 0.68
C ASP A 4 11.13 -59.65 0.30
N LEU A 5 9.89 -59.47 -0.12
CA LEU A 5 9.24 -58.18 -0.28
C LEU A 5 9.19 -57.52 1.11
N PHE A 6 10.13 -56.62 1.38
CA PHE A 6 10.16 -55.79 2.58
C PHE A 6 8.83 -55.03 2.72
N GLU A 7 7.91 -55.52 3.55
CA GLU A 7 6.84 -54.70 4.12
C GLU A 7 7.48 -53.70 5.07
N LEU A 8 7.77 -52.50 4.56
CA LEU A 8 8.11 -51.35 5.38
C LEU A 8 6.81 -50.71 5.85
N GLU A 9 6.37 -51.10 7.03
CA GLU A 9 5.36 -50.37 7.78
C GLU A 9 5.93 -48.96 8.10
N PRO A 10 5.27 -47.87 7.66
CA PRO A 10 5.77 -46.54 7.95
C PRO A 10 5.66 -46.28 9.46
N PRO A 11 6.67 -45.68 10.10
CA PRO A 11 6.53 -45.27 11.49
C PRO A 11 5.35 -44.30 11.57
N VAL A 12 4.38 -44.63 12.43
CA VAL A 12 3.35 -43.68 12.84
C VAL A 12 4.08 -42.53 13.52
N ASP A 13 4.12 -41.39 12.84
CA ASP A 13 4.64 -40.15 13.41
C ASP A 13 3.60 -39.64 14.43
N GLU A 14 3.56 -40.29 15.60
CA GLU A 14 2.89 -39.77 16.79
C GLU A 14 3.73 -38.63 17.39
N LEU A 15 3.94 -37.57 16.61
CA LEU A 15 4.40 -36.29 17.12
C LEU A 15 3.31 -35.26 16.85
N GLY A 16 2.35 -35.29 17.78
CA GLY A 16 1.42 -34.20 17.97
C GLY A 16 2.13 -32.87 18.16
N GLY A 17 1.51 -31.84 17.62
CA GLY A 17 1.95 -30.46 17.75
C GLY A 17 2.46 -29.94 16.43
N ALA A 18 1.54 -29.47 15.58
CA ALA A 18 1.86 -28.36 14.70
C ALA A 18 2.30 -27.21 15.60
N GLU A 19 3.60 -27.12 15.85
CA GLU A 19 4.24 -25.96 16.45
C GLU A 19 4.03 -24.81 15.47
N SER A 20 2.90 -24.12 15.66
CA SER A 20 2.67 -22.80 15.11
C SER A 20 3.82 -21.94 15.64
N GLY A 21 4.84 -21.77 14.80
CA GLY A 21 5.99 -20.93 15.09
C GLY A 21 5.52 -19.57 15.59
N PRO A 22 6.30 -18.91 16.46
CA PRO A 22 5.83 -17.75 17.18
C PRO A 22 5.34 -16.68 16.20
N ALA A 23 4.15 -16.14 16.46
CA ALA A 23 3.41 -15.21 15.60
C ALA A 23 4.19 -13.95 15.13
N HIS A 24 5.41 -13.73 15.63
CA HIS A 24 6.31 -12.66 15.19
C HIS A 24 7.12 -12.99 13.93
N MET A 25 7.05 -14.22 13.40
CA MET A 25 7.72 -14.59 12.14
C MET A 25 6.81 -14.45 10.91
N GLU A 26 5.60 -13.93 11.07
CA GLU A 26 4.72 -13.66 9.93
C GLU A 26 5.33 -12.50 9.11
N PRO A 27 5.59 -12.68 7.80
CA PRO A 27 6.01 -11.58 6.95
C PRO A 27 4.98 -10.46 7.06
N PRO A 28 5.41 -9.18 7.18
CA PRO A 28 4.47 -8.08 7.22
C PRO A 28 3.56 -8.17 5.98
N ALA A 29 2.26 -7.96 6.18
CA ALA A 29 1.28 -8.04 5.12
C ALA A 29 1.76 -7.22 3.91
N PRO A 30 1.67 -7.77 2.69
CA PRO A 30 2.13 -7.07 1.50
C PRO A 30 1.40 -5.73 1.37
N VAL A 31 2.13 -4.64 1.53
CA VAL A 31 1.65 -3.28 1.33
C VAL A 31 1.29 -3.05 -0.14
N SER A 32 0.10 -2.51 -0.39
CA SER A 32 -0.36 -2.19 -1.75
C SER A 32 0.64 -1.27 -2.46
N PRO A 33 0.98 -1.54 -3.73
CA PRO A 33 1.77 -0.63 -4.53
C PRO A 33 1.15 0.79 -4.59
N LEU A 34 -0.18 0.90 -4.60
CA LEU A 34 -0.87 2.19 -4.64
C LEU A 34 -0.64 3.00 -3.37
N THR A 35 -0.57 2.36 -2.19
CA THR A 35 -0.22 3.04 -0.93
C THR A 35 1.17 3.67 -0.99
N LYS A 36 2.15 2.98 -1.57
CA LYS A 36 3.51 3.53 -1.73
C LYS A 36 3.53 4.71 -2.69
N HIS A 37 2.77 4.63 -3.79
CA HIS A 37 2.66 5.74 -4.73
C HIS A 37 1.94 6.95 -4.13
N TRP A 38 0.95 6.71 -3.28
CA TRP A 38 0.29 7.74 -2.49
C TRP A 38 1.26 8.46 -1.56
N GLU A 39 2.03 7.71 -0.74
CA GLU A 39 3.03 8.25 0.17
C GLU A 39 4.08 9.10 -0.57
N ALA A 40 4.62 8.59 -1.67
CA ALA A 40 5.60 9.30 -2.48
C ALA A 40 5.03 10.59 -3.08
N ALA A 41 3.80 10.55 -3.61
CA ALA A 41 3.19 11.74 -4.21
C ALA A 41 2.86 12.81 -3.16
N GLN A 42 2.46 12.43 -1.94
CA GLN A 42 2.33 13.38 -0.83
C GLN A 42 3.67 14.03 -0.46
N GLU A 43 4.75 13.25 -0.39
CA GLU A 43 6.08 13.79 -0.11
C GLU A 43 6.53 14.78 -1.20
N GLU A 44 6.30 14.46 -2.47
CA GLU A 44 6.59 15.36 -3.60
C GLU A 44 5.78 16.66 -3.52
N PHE A 45 4.51 16.58 -3.11
CA PHE A 45 3.68 17.76 -2.87
C PHE A 45 4.23 18.61 -1.72
N ASN A 46 4.56 18.00 -0.58
CA ASN A 46 5.10 18.71 0.58
C ASN A 46 6.44 19.39 0.26
N THR A 47 7.33 18.70 -0.46
CA THR A 47 8.65 19.23 -0.85
C THR A 47 8.57 20.30 -1.94
N SER A 48 7.44 20.45 -2.63
CA SER A 48 7.23 21.53 -3.61
C SER A 48 7.16 22.93 -2.98
N GLY A 49 7.04 23.02 -1.65
CA GLY A 49 7.00 24.28 -0.92
C GLY A 49 5.63 24.98 -1.00
N CYS A 50 4.53 24.22 -1.01
CA CYS A 50 3.17 24.76 -1.06
C CYS A 50 2.82 25.67 0.15
N ASP A 51 3.58 25.53 1.25
CA ASP A 51 3.50 26.27 2.50
C ASP A 51 4.38 27.54 2.54
N ALA A 52 5.43 27.59 1.73
CA ALA A 52 6.41 28.66 1.74
C ALA A 52 5.99 29.83 0.82
N ARG A 53 5.61 30.96 1.43
CA ARG A 53 5.11 32.19 0.80
C ARG A 53 5.89 32.76 -0.40
N ARG A 54 7.07 32.25 -0.80
CA ARG A 54 7.85 32.78 -1.94
C ARG A 54 8.75 31.80 -2.74
N ASN A 55 8.72 30.48 -2.52
CA ASN A 55 9.56 29.54 -3.31
C ASN A 55 8.84 28.23 -3.71
N ARG A 56 7.58 28.37 -4.13
CA ARG A 56 6.75 27.26 -4.61
C ARG A 56 7.26 26.76 -5.96
N ASN A 57 7.63 25.48 -6.03
CA ASN A 57 7.89 24.81 -7.30
C ASN A 57 6.57 24.34 -7.90
N ILE A 58 5.89 25.24 -8.62
CA ILE A 58 4.56 25.01 -9.19
C ILE A 58 4.53 23.77 -10.09
N THR A 59 5.59 23.52 -10.86
CA THR A 59 5.66 22.36 -11.75
C THR A 59 5.66 21.05 -10.95
N GLN A 60 6.50 20.97 -9.92
CA GLN A 60 6.57 19.79 -9.05
C GLN A 60 5.24 19.57 -8.32
N GLU A 61 4.64 20.64 -7.82
CA GLU A 61 3.36 20.54 -7.14
C GLU A 61 2.23 20.03 -8.05
N LEU A 62 2.12 20.57 -9.26
CA LEU A 62 1.10 20.12 -10.22
C LEU A 62 1.32 18.66 -10.62
N LEU A 63 2.58 18.22 -10.77
CA LEU A 63 2.91 16.82 -11.04
C LEU A 63 2.49 15.92 -9.88
N ALA A 64 2.80 16.30 -8.64
CA ALA A 64 2.40 15.57 -7.44
C ALA A 64 0.87 15.48 -7.31
N LEU A 65 0.16 16.59 -7.50
CA LEU A 65 -1.32 16.61 -7.47
C LEU A 65 -1.93 15.74 -8.58
N CYS A 66 -1.35 15.72 -9.77
CA CYS A 66 -1.80 14.82 -10.84
C CYS A 66 -1.55 13.35 -10.48
N ALA A 67 -0.41 13.03 -9.87
CA ALA A 67 -0.12 11.69 -9.39
C ALA A 67 -1.12 11.25 -8.31
N ILE A 68 -1.39 12.10 -7.32
CA ILE A 68 -2.40 11.86 -6.27
C ILE A 68 -3.77 11.57 -6.90
N ARG A 69 -4.21 12.37 -7.87
CA ARG A 69 -5.48 12.17 -8.55
C ARG A 69 -5.52 10.85 -9.33
N ALA A 70 -4.41 10.47 -9.97
CA ALA A 70 -4.31 9.19 -10.66
C ALA A 70 -4.41 8.01 -9.67
N VAL A 71 -3.71 8.10 -8.53
CA VAL A 71 -3.74 7.07 -7.48
C VAL A 71 -5.15 6.91 -6.92
N TYR A 72 -5.89 8.00 -6.68
CA TYR A 72 -7.28 7.93 -6.25
C TYR A 72 -8.16 7.13 -7.22
N TRP A 73 -8.13 7.45 -8.53
CA TRP A 73 -8.98 6.75 -9.50
C TRP A 73 -8.56 5.29 -9.70
N LEU A 74 -7.25 5.00 -9.58
CA LEU A 74 -6.74 3.63 -9.62
C LEU A 74 -7.18 2.83 -8.38
N ALA A 75 -7.10 3.43 -7.19
CA ALA A 75 -7.53 2.81 -5.94
C ALA A 75 -9.04 2.51 -5.98
N LEU A 76 -9.84 3.50 -6.42
CA LEU A 76 -11.29 3.34 -6.54
C LEU A 76 -11.66 2.25 -7.58
N GLY A 77 -11.02 2.26 -8.75
CA GLY A 77 -11.23 1.24 -9.78
C GLY A 77 -10.72 -0.15 -9.41
N GLY A 78 -9.70 -0.23 -8.54
CA GLY A 78 -9.13 -1.46 -8.02
C GLY A 78 -9.83 -2.02 -6.78
N GLY A 79 -10.82 -1.31 -6.23
CA GLY A 79 -11.55 -1.72 -5.02
C GLY A 79 -10.82 -1.41 -3.71
N GLU A 80 -9.72 -0.66 -3.73
CA GLU A 80 -9.00 -0.18 -2.56
C GLU A 80 -9.71 1.05 -1.96
N VAL A 81 -10.97 0.87 -1.54
CA VAL A 81 -11.87 1.95 -1.10
C VAL A 81 -11.29 2.72 0.07
N ALA A 82 -10.63 2.06 1.02
CA ALA A 82 -10.02 2.72 2.17
C ALA A 82 -8.96 3.76 1.75
N LEU A 83 -8.09 3.40 0.79
CA LEU A 83 -7.08 4.31 0.25
C LEU A 83 -7.72 5.44 -0.57
N ALA A 84 -8.73 5.13 -1.38
CA ALA A 84 -9.45 6.14 -2.14
C ALA A 84 -10.12 7.18 -1.21
N THR A 85 -10.73 6.73 -0.10
CA THR A 85 -11.31 7.60 0.92
C THR A 85 -10.25 8.49 1.57
N GLU A 86 -9.12 7.92 2.00
CA GLU A 86 -8.01 8.68 2.60
C GLU A 86 -7.54 9.80 1.66
N ILE A 87 -7.39 9.51 0.37
CA ILE A 87 -6.98 10.51 -0.62
C ILE A 87 -8.05 11.59 -0.82
N ALA A 88 -9.34 11.23 -0.81
CA ALA A 88 -10.44 12.19 -0.95
C ALA A 88 -10.54 13.14 0.26
N GLU A 89 -10.34 12.62 1.47
CA GLU A 89 -10.28 13.40 2.70
C GLU A 89 -9.09 14.38 2.65
N TRP A 90 -7.89 13.88 2.34
CA TRP A 90 -6.70 14.72 2.19
C TRP A 90 -6.87 15.81 1.12
N TRP A 91 -7.46 15.49 -0.03
CA TRP A 91 -7.69 16.45 -1.11
C TRP A 91 -8.62 17.58 -0.66
N THR A 92 -9.64 17.25 0.12
CA THR A 92 -10.58 18.24 0.67
C THR A 92 -9.88 19.16 1.67
N GLU A 93 -9.03 18.61 2.54
CA GLU A 93 -8.24 19.38 3.50
C GLU A 93 -7.21 20.30 2.82
N CYS A 94 -6.60 19.82 1.72
CA CYS A 94 -5.57 20.55 0.99
C CYS A 94 -6.12 21.50 -0.09
N GLU A 95 -7.43 21.53 -0.35
CA GLU A 95 -8.06 22.39 -1.36
C GLU A 95 -7.63 23.86 -1.25
N PRO A 96 -7.56 24.48 -0.05
CA PRO A 96 -7.15 25.88 0.09
C PRO A 96 -5.68 26.14 -0.32
N LEU A 97 -4.85 25.10 -0.37
CA LEU A 97 -3.43 25.18 -0.72
C LEU A 97 -3.22 25.10 -2.23
N HIS A 98 -3.86 24.13 -2.88
CA HIS A 98 -3.66 23.88 -4.31
C HIS A 98 -4.68 24.58 -5.22
N GLY A 99 -5.88 24.89 -4.74
CA GLY A 99 -6.90 25.66 -5.46
C GLY A 99 -7.46 24.99 -6.72
N LEU A 100 -7.51 23.65 -6.75
CA LEU A 100 -8.00 22.86 -7.90
C LEU A 100 -9.47 22.42 -7.76
N GLY A 101 -10.15 22.81 -6.66
CA GLY A 101 -11.56 22.46 -6.40
C GLY A 101 -11.82 20.97 -6.14
N GLU A 102 -13.11 20.60 -6.11
CA GLU A 102 -13.63 19.29 -5.66
C GLU A 102 -13.52 18.16 -6.70
N THR A 103 -12.35 17.97 -7.29
CA THR A 103 -12.18 17.00 -8.40
C THR A 103 -12.13 15.53 -7.93
N ILE A 104 -12.03 15.29 -6.62
CA ILE A 104 -11.98 13.99 -5.96
C ILE A 104 -13.03 13.97 -4.83
N LYS A 105 -13.78 12.86 -4.66
CA LYS A 105 -14.86 12.72 -3.65
C LYS A 105 -14.99 11.32 -3.07
#